data_AF-A0A6A5AEZ4-F1
#
_entry.id   AF-A0A6A5AEZ4-F1
#
_cell.length_a   1.000
_cell.length_b   1.000
_cell.length_c   1.000
_cell.angle_alpha   90.00
_cell.angle_beta   90.00
_cell.angle_gamma   90.00
#
_symmetry.space_group_name_H-M   'P 1'
#
loop_
_entity.id
_entity.type
_entity.pdbx_description
1 polymer ?
#
loop_
_entity_poly.entity_id
_entity_poly.type
_entity_poly.pdbx_seq_one_letter_code
_entity_poly.pdbx_strand_id
1 'polypeptide(L)'
;MLDRFSAGESPARRQYLALVIMTVLMSAGVLLSLLAWSALPSKTPFLTLIALSLVFLFATPSCTAVAVLLCVPPSRRNFAVGISTLLVHVFGDVPSPILLGMLKDIYAPHCGSVDIDHHIGLNPEC
;
A
#
# COMPACT_ATOMS: atom_id res chain seq x y z
N MET A 1 -21.84 -6.65 -12.54
CA MET A 1 -21.58 -7.95 -13.20
C MET A 1 -21.15 -9.03 -12.20
N LEU A 2 -20.21 -8.76 -11.27
CA LEU A 2 -19.82 -9.68 -10.18
C LEU A 2 -20.97 -10.08 -9.23
N ASP A 3 -21.91 -9.18 -8.93
CA ASP A 3 -23.00 -9.46 -7.99
C ASP A 3 -24.00 -10.52 -8.50
N ARG A 4 -24.07 -10.73 -9.83
CA ARG A 4 -24.95 -11.72 -10.45
C ARG A 4 -24.38 -13.14 -10.40
N PHE A 5 -23.05 -13.27 -10.37
CA PHE A 5 -22.35 -14.56 -10.27
C PHE A 5 -22.24 -15.06 -8.82
N SER A 6 -22.31 -14.16 -7.85
CA SER A 6 -22.23 -14.49 -6.42
C SER A 6 -23.60 -14.50 -5.70
N ALA A 7 -24.70 -14.39 -6.44
CA ALA A 7 -26.05 -14.34 -5.88
C ALA A 7 -26.48 -15.65 -5.17
N GLY A 8 -25.82 -16.77 -5.46
CA GLY A 8 -26.05 -18.07 -4.81
C GLY A 8 -25.12 -18.38 -3.62
N GLU A 9 -24.13 -17.53 -3.33
CA GLU A 9 -23.19 -17.69 -2.22
C GLU A 9 -23.71 -16.96 -0.97
N SER A 10 -23.60 -17.58 0.21
CA SER A 10 -24.00 -16.92 1.46
C SER A 10 -23.18 -15.63 1.68
N PRO A 11 -23.79 -14.52 2.11
CA PRO A 11 -23.09 -13.25 2.32
C PRO A 11 -21.83 -13.37 3.19
N ALA A 12 -21.88 -14.24 4.20
CA ALA A 12 -20.76 -14.54 5.08
C ALA A 12 -19.57 -15.21 4.35
N ARG A 13 -19.83 -16.09 3.38
CA ARG A 13 -18.78 -16.76 2.60
C ARG A 13 -18.05 -15.79 1.68
N ARG A 14 -18.79 -14.86 1.05
CA ARG A 14 -18.20 -13.79 0.21
C ARG A 14 -17.30 -12.85 1.02
N GLN A 15 -17.75 -12.45 2.21
CA GLN A 15 -16.94 -11.65 3.14
C GLN A 15 -15.67 -12.38 3.55
N TYR A 16 -15.80 -13.64 3.97
CA TYR A 16 -14.67 -14.47 4.37
C TYR A 16 -13.64 -14.61 3.25
N LEU A 17 -14.08 -14.91 2.02
CA LEU A 17 -13.21 -15.01 0.85
C LEU A 17 -12.47 -13.70 0.59
N ALA A 18 -13.17 -12.56 0.63
CA ALA A 18 -12.55 -11.25 0.42
C ALA A 18 -11.46 -10.96 1.47
N LEU A 19 -11.71 -11.30 2.74
CA LEU A 19 -10.75 -11.13 3.83
C LEU A 19 -9.53 -12.05 3.68
N VAL A 20 -9.74 -13.31 3.29
CA VAL A 20 -8.64 -14.25 3.04
C VAL A 20 -7.78 -13.78 1.86
N ILE A 21 -8.39 -13.44 0.73
CA ILE A 21 -7.68 -12.93 -0.45
C ILE A 21 -6.89 -11.67 -0.09
N MET A 22 -7.52 -10.72 0.61
CA MET A 22 -6.85 -9.51 1.10
C MET A 22 -5.62 -9.83 1.96
N THR A 23 -5.75 -10.78 2.89
CA THR A 23 -4.65 -11.19 3.79
C THR A 23 -3.51 -11.84 3.03
N VAL A 24 -3.82 -12.68 2.02
CA VAL A 24 -2.81 -13.34 1.18
C VAL A 24 -2.08 -12.32 0.30
N LEU A 25 -2.81 -11.40 -0.34
CA LEU A 25 -2.21 -10.35 -1.17
C LEU A 25 -1.30 -9.43 -0.35
N MET A 26 -1.75 -9.02 0.84
CA MET A 26 -0.97 -8.16 1.73
C MET A 26 0.28 -8.85 2.24
N SER A 27 0.17 -10.11 2.68
CA SER A 27 1.33 -10.87 3.16
C SER A 27 2.34 -11.15 2.03
N ALA A 28 1.88 -11.53 0.84
CA ALA A 28 2.74 -11.72 -0.33
C ALA A 28 3.48 -10.43 -0.72
N GLY A 29 2.76 -9.29 -0.78
CA GLY A 29 3.37 -8.00 -1.10
C GLY A 29 4.40 -7.56 -0.06
N VAL A 30 4.09 -7.67 1.24
CA VAL A 30 5.06 -7.35 2.31
C VAL A 30 6.30 -8.25 2.24
N LEU A 31 6.13 -9.55 2.01
CA LEU A 31 7.26 -10.47 1.85
C LEU A 31 8.13 -10.08 0.64
N LEU A 32 7.52 -9.73 -0.49
CA LEU A 32 8.25 -9.27 -1.67
C LEU A 32 8.98 -7.94 -1.42
N SER A 33 8.39 -7.02 -0.66
CA SER A 33 9.05 -5.78 -0.23
C SER A 33 10.28 -6.05 0.65
N LEU A 34 10.17 -6.99 1.61
CA LEU A 34 11.29 -7.39 2.45
C LEU A 34 12.38 -8.11 1.65
N LEU A 35 12.01 -8.93 0.66
CA LEU A 35 12.96 -9.53 -0.26
C LEU A 35 13.64 -8.47 -1.13
N ALA A 36 12.90 -7.47 -1.61
CA ALA A 36 13.48 -6.36 -2.34
C ALA A 36 14.54 -5.61 -1.51
N TRP A 37 14.32 -5.47 -0.19
CA TRP A 37 15.32 -4.89 0.71
C TRP A 37 16.67 -5.61 0.64
N SER A 38 16.67 -6.95 0.56
CA SER A 38 17.91 -7.71 0.43
C SER A 38 18.64 -7.50 -0.91
N ALA A 39 17.92 -7.04 -1.94
CA ALA A 39 18.44 -6.82 -3.30
C ALA A 39 18.92 -5.37 -3.56
N LEU A 40 18.93 -4.51 -2.52
CA LEU A 40 19.33 -3.09 -2.61
C LEU A 40 20.63 -2.80 -3.39
N PRO A 41 21.72 -3.61 -3.28
CA PRO A 41 22.98 -3.32 -3.97
C PRO A 41 22.86 -3.27 -5.50
N SER A 42 21.80 -3.87 -6.05
CA SER A 42 21.60 -4.02 -7.49
C SER A 42 20.26 -3.43 -7.93
N LYS A 43 20.32 -2.43 -8.81
CA LYS A 43 19.14 -1.66 -9.27
C LYS A 43 18.06 -2.52 -9.91
N THR A 44 18.43 -3.40 -10.86
CA THR A 44 17.46 -4.18 -11.64
C THR A 44 16.61 -5.12 -10.78
N PRO A 45 17.17 -6.02 -9.95
CA PRO A 45 16.36 -6.92 -9.12
C PRO A 45 15.61 -6.17 -8.01
N PHE A 46 16.16 -5.08 -7.47
CA PHE A 46 15.42 -4.23 -6.53
C PHE A 46 14.13 -3.67 -7.16
N LEU A 47 14.26 -3.06 -8.34
CA LEU A 47 13.11 -2.45 -9.04
C LEU A 47 12.08 -3.49 -9.48
N THR A 48 12.51 -4.68 -9.95
CA THR A 48 11.56 -5.72 -10.36
C THR A 48 10.80 -6.29 -9.16
N LEU A 49 11.47 -6.55 -8.03
CA LEU A 49 10.83 -7.05 -6.82
C LEU A 49 9.89 -6.02 -6.19
N ILE A 50 10.27 -4.74 -6.15
CA ILE A 50 9.38 -3.67 -5.70
C ILE A 50 8.19 -3.50 -6.63
N ALA A 51 8.40 -3.50 -7.95
CA ALA A 51 7.29 -3.39 -8.89
C ALA A 51 6.30 -4.54 -8.70
N LEU A 52 6.80 -5.78 -8.55
CA LEU A 52 5.96 -6.94 -8.27
C LEU A 52 5.23 -6.82 -6.93
N SER A 53 5.92 -6.39 -5.88
CA SER A 53 5.30 -6.12 -4.57
C SER A 53 4.16 -5.11 -4.66
N LEU A 54 4.35 -4.02 -5.40
CA LEU A 54 3.34 -2.97 -5.57
C LEU A 54 2.09 -3.50 -6.29
N VAL A 55 2.23 -4.44 -7.24
CA VAL A 55 1.06 -5.09 -7.88
C VAL A 55 0.19 -5.79 -6.84
N PHE A 56 0.80 -6.53 -5.90
CA PHE A 56 0.05 -7.21 -4.84
C PHE A 56 -0.56 -6.21 -3.85
N LEU A 57 0.18 -5.20 -3.43
CA LEU A 57 -0.32 -4.15 -2.54
C LEU A 57 -1.51 -3.40 -3.16
N PHE A 58 -1.42 -2.98 -4.42
CA PHE A 58 -2.49 -2.25 -5.11
C PHE A 58 -3.70 -3.11 -5.52
N ALA A 59 -3.60 -4.44 -5.45
CA ALA A 59 -4.77 -5.31 -5.56
C ALA A 59 -5.63 -5.32 -4.27
N THR A 60 -5.03 -5.02 -3.11
CA THR A 60 -5.66 -5.07 -1.78
C THR A 60 -6.84 -4.10 -1.59
N PRO A 61 -6.78 -2.81 -2.03
CA PRO A 61 -7.87 -1.85 -1.85
C PRO A 61 -9.22 -2.31 -2.40
N SER A 62 -9.22 -3.06 -3.51
CA SER A 62 -10.45 -3.60 -4.10
C SER A 62 -11.15 -4.60 -3.17
N CYS A 63 -10.38 -5.46 -2.50
CA CYS A 63 -10.92 -6.41 -1.52
C CYS A 63 -11.40 -5.69 -0.25
N THR A 64 -10.66 -4.67 0.21
CA THR A 64 -11.06 -3.84 1.36
C THR A 64 -12.38 -3.12 1.11
N ALA A 65 -12.57 -2.54 -0.08
CA ALA A 65 -13.82 -1.88 -0.44
C ALA A 65 -15.01 -2.86 -0.40
N VAL A 66 -14.85 -4.07 -0.93
CA VAL A 66 -15.88 -5.12 -0.86
C VAL A 66 -16.19 -5.51 0.59
N ALA A 67 -15.17 -5.69 1.43
CA ALA A 67 -15.36 -6.01 2.85
C ALA A 67 -16.17 -4.92 3.57
N VAL A 68 -15.80 -3.64 3.39
CA VAL A 68 -16.51 -2.49 3.98
C VAL A 68 -17.98 -2.44 3.54
N LEU A 69 -18.26 -2.64 2.25
CA LEU A 69 -19.61 -2.60 1.70
C LEU A 69 -20.51 -3.75 2.21
N LEU A 70 -19.90 -4.89 2.54
CA LEU A 70 -20.62 -6.05 3.06
C LEU A 70 -20.86 -5.96 4.57
N CYS A 71 -20.08 -5.16 5.31
CA CYS A 71 -20.26 -4.97 6.77
C CYS A 71 -21.46 -4.08 7.14
N VAL A 72 -22.06 -3.39 6.17
CA VAL A 72 -23.13 -2.41 6.42
C VAL A 72 -24.34 -2.65 5.51
N PRO A 73 -25.56 -2.26 5.94
CA PRO A 73 -26.73 -2.30 5.07
C PRO A 73 -26.57 -1.36 3.86
N PRO A 74 -27.23 -1.65 2.73
CA PRO A 74 -27.08 -0.88 1.49
C PRO A 74 -27.27 0.63 1.64
N SER A 75 -28.19 1.07 2.51
CA SER A 75 -28.48 2.49 2.76
C SER A 75 -27.34 3.27 3.40
N ARG A 76 -26.33 2.61 3.98
CA ARG A 76 -25.20 3.25 4.69
C ARG A 76 -23.85 3.02 4.02
N ARG A 77 -23.81 2.36 2.87
CA ARG A 77 -22.57 1.97 2.16
C ARG A 77 -21.67 3.14 1.81
N ASN A 78 -22.24 4.20 1.23
CA ASN A 78 -21.46 5.38 0.83
C ASN A 78 -20.80 6.06 2.03
N PHE A 79 -21.52 6.14 3.15
CA PHE A 79 -21.00 6.69 4.40
C PHE A 79 -19.87 5.81 4.98
N ALA A 80 -20.06 4.49 4.97
CA ALA A 80 -19.04 3.55 5.45
C ALA A 80 -17.74 3.59 4.62
N VAL A 81 -17.86 3.66 3.29
CA VAL A 81 -16.70 3.86 2.40
C VAL A 81 -16.02 5.20 2.68
N GLY A 82 -16.80 6.27 2.83
CA GLY A 82 -16.26 7.60 3.16
C GLY A 82 -15.47 7.63 4.47
N ILE A 83 -16.01 7.02 5.54
CA ILE A 83 -15.27 6.89 6.82
C ILE A 83 -14.02 6.04 6.63
N SER A 84 -14.11 4.90 5.93
CA SER A 84 -12.96 4.03 5.71
C SER A 84 -11.83 4.78 4.99
N THR A 85 -12.14 5.54 3.94
CA THR A 85 -11.17 6.34 3.21
C THR A 85 -10.59 7.47 4.07
N LEU A 86 -11.43 8.15 4.85
CA LEU A 86 -10.97 9.20 5.77
C LEU A 86 -9.98 8.64 6.79
N LEU A 87 -10.26 7.47 7.37
CA LEU A 87 -9.35 6.83 8.32
C LEU A 87 -8.02 6.44 7.66
N VAL A 88 -8.04 5.94 6.42
CA VAL A 88 -6.81 5.63 5.66
C VAL A 88 -5.98 6.89 5.42
N HIS A 89 -6.60 8.01 5.04
CA HIS A 89 -5.86 9.25 4.84
C HIS A 89 -5.27 9.78 6.14
N VAL A 90 -6.08 9.85 7.20
CA VAL A 90 -5.67 10.41 8.50
C VAL A 90 -4.57 9.59 9.16
N PHE A 91 -4.65 8.25 9.08
CA PHE A 91 -3.72 7.36 9.79
C PHE A 91 -2.67 6.69 8.89
N GLY A 92 -2.80 6.78 7.57
CA GLY A 92 -1.87 6.21 6.61
C GLY A 92 -1.19 7.28 5.77
N ASP A 93 -1.92 7.91 4.86
CA ASP A 93 -1.32 8.75 3.81
C ASP A 93 -0.71 10.05 4.35
N VAL A 94 -1.28 10.63 5.42
CA VAL A 94 -0.74 11.83 6.07
C VAL A 94 0.49 11.52 6.94
N PRO A 95 0.46 10.54 7.87
CA PRO A 95 1.61 10.27 8.72
C PRO A 95 2.74 9.53 8.00
N SER A 96 2.46 8.71 6.98
CA SER A 96 3.50 7.88 6.35
C SER A 96 4.64 8.66 5.69
N PRO A 97 4.43 9.75 4.93
CA PRO A 97 5.53 10.51 4.33
C PRO A 97 6.32 11.27 5.40
N ILE A 98 5.67 11.70 6.48
CA ILE A 98 6.33 12.37 7.62
C ILE A 98 7.29 11.39 8.29
N LEU A 99 6.81 10.19 8.63
CA LEU A 99 7.63 9.15 9.24
C LEU A 99 8.77 8.69 8.32
N LEU A 100 8.48 8.50 7.03
CA LEU A 100 9.50 8.14 6.03
C LEU A 100 10.55 9.24 5.87
N GLY A 101 10.14 10.51 5.88
CA GLY A 101 11.05 11.65 5.83
C GLY A 101 11.97 11.68 7.06
N MET A 102 11.40 11.56 8.26
CA MET A 102 12.19 11.47 9.50
C MET A 102 13.17 10.30 9.47
N LEU A 103 12.74 9.13 8.97
CA LEU A 103 13.61 7.96 8.83
C LEU A 103 14.75 8.25 7.85
N LYS A 104 14.45 8.86 6.70
CA LYS A 104 15.45 9.28 5.72
C LYS A 104 16.48 10.21 6.35
N ASP A 105 16.04 11.22 7.09
CA ASP A 105 16.92 12.23 7.68
C ASP A 105 17.84 11.63 8.76
N ILE A 106 17.37 10.62 9.50
CA ILE A 106 18.18 9.90 10.51
C ILE A 106 19.20 8.96 9.87
N TYR A 107 18.79 8.16 8.88
CA TYR A 107 19.63 7.12 8.31
C TYR A 107 20.51 7.58 7.14
N ALA A 108 20.17 8.69 6.49
CA ALA A 108 20.90 9.25 5.35
C ALA A 108 21.04 10.79 5.45
N PRO A 109 21.66 11.31 6.54
CA PRO A 109 21.70 12.75 6.83
C PRO A 109 22.46 13.58 5.78
N HIS A 110 23.46 12.98 5.13
CA HIS A 110 24.23 13.64 4.08
C HIS A 110 23.56 13.53 2.71
N CYS A 111 22.57 12.67 2.50
CA CYS A 111 21.94 12.44 1.18
C CYS A 111 20.85 13.46 0.78
N GLY A 112 21.12 14.73 1.06
CA GLY A 112 20.30 15.86 0.61
C GLY A 112 20.72 16.38 -0.77
N SER A 113 19.87 17.23 -1.36
CA SER A 113 20.22 18.00 -2.55
C SER A 113 20.87 19.33 -2.15
N VAL A 114 22.05 19.63 -2.68
CA VAL A 114 22.84 20.85 -2.43
C VAL A 114 23.16 21.55 -3.76
N ASP A 115 23.31 22.88 -3.72
CA ASP A 115 23.76 23.66 -4.88
C ASP A 115 25.29 23.57 -4.98
N ILE A 116 25.78 22.96 -6.05
CA ILE A 116 27.20 22.86 -6.38
C ILE A 116 27.36 23.54 -7.73
N ASP A 117 28.02 24.70 -7.76
CA ASP A 117 28.31 25.46 -8.99
C ASP A 117 27.07 25.76 -9.87
N HIS A 118 25.96 26.23 -9.27
CA HIS A 118 24.67 26.52 -9.94
C HIS A 118 23.94 25.27 -10.47
N HIS A 119 24.33 24.08 -10.03
CA HIS A 119 23.64 22.83 -10.32
C HIS A 119 23.11 22.20 -9.03
N ILE A 120 21.82 21.88 -9.01
CA ILE A 120 21.20 21.15 -7.90
C ILE A 120 21.61 19.68 -8.02
N GLY A 121 22.57 19.26 -7.20
CA GLY A 121 23.11 17.90 -7.15
C GLY A 121 22.83 17.21 -5.82
N LEU A 122 23.04 15.89 -5.75
CA LEU A 122 23.15 15.19 -4.47
C LEU A 122 24.45 15.61 -3.78
N ASN A 123 24.42 15.72 -2.46
CA ASN A 123 25.63 15.97 -1.67
C ASN A 123 26.68 14.87 -1.96
N PRO A 124 27.93 15.24 -2.29
CA PRO A 124 29.00 14.29 -2.55
C PRO A 124 29.42 13.47 -1.31
N GLU A 125 28.99 13.85 -0.11
CA GLU A 125 29.18 13.08 1.12
C GLU A 125 28.05 12.06 1.39
N CYS A 126 27.11 11.94 0.44
CA CYS A 126 26.26 10.76 0.29
C CYS A 126 27.08 9.66 -0.41
#